data_AF-A0A067DFI1-F1
#
_entry.id   AF-A0A067DFI1-F1
#
_cell.length_a   1.000
_cell.length_b   1.000
_cell.length_c   1.000
_cell.angle_alpha   90.00
_cell.angle_beta   90.00
_cell.angle_gamma   90.00
#
_symmetry.space_group_name_H-M   'P 1'
#
loop_
_entity.id
_entity.type
_entity.pdbx_description
1 polymer ?
#
loop_
_entity_poly.entity_id
_entity_poly.type
_entity_poly.pdbx_seq_one_letter_code
_entity_poly.pdbx_strand_id
1 'polypeptide(L)'
;MVPFQALLAFGVSVDAACPGKKSGDVCPTAVHQSTGHQTYSETRGHNFALNATFDEIDPTKYDGLVIPGGRAPEYLAMNDSVIDLVRKFSNSGKTIASICHGQLILAAADVVKGRKCTAYPPVKPVLIAAGASWIEPETMAACVVDGNIITGATYEGHPEFIRLFLKALGGTITGSDKRILFLCGVSFCFQNLLE
;
A
#
# COMPACT_ATOMS: atom_id res chain seq x y z
N MET A 1 -3.68 -3.55 -6.59
CA MET A 1 -3.21 -4.46 -7.66
C MET A 1 -1.77 -4.20 -8.10
N VAL A 2 -1.42 -2.96 -8.50
CA VAL A 2 -0.09 -2.66 -9.07
C VAL A 2 1.09 -3.15 -8.21
N PRO A 3 1.18 -2.89 -6.89
CA PRO A 3 2.32 -3.38 -6.11
C PRO A 3 2.43 -4.91 -6.09
N PHE A 4 1.30 -5.61 -5.98
CA PHE A 4 1.27 -7.07 -5.92
C PHE A 4 1.87 -7.70 -7.19
N GLN A 5 1.39 -7.29 -8.37
CA GLN A 5 1.92 -7.83 -9.64
C GLN A 5 3.33 -7.35 -9.95
N ALA A 6 3.67 -6.09 -9.64
CA ALA A 6 5.00 -5.57 -9.90
C ALA A 6 6.07 -6.34 -9.10
N LEU A 7 5.81 -6.61 -7.81
CA LEU A 7 6.72 -7.38 -6.97
C LEU A 7 6.88 -8.82 -7.49
N LEU A 8 5.78 -9.48 -7.89
CA LEU A 8 5.87 -10.79 -8.56
C LEU A 8 6.71 -10.73 -9.84
N ALA A 9 6.56 -9.68 -10.66
CA ALA A 9 7.35 -9.50 -11.88
C ALA A 9 8.85 -9.29 -11.60
N PHE A 10 9.22 -8.79 -10.42
CA PHE A 10 10.61 -8.69 -9.97
C PHE A 10 11.11 -9.97 -9.27
N GLY A 11 10.32 -11.05 -9.27
CA GLY A 11 10.69 -12.33 -8.66
C GLY A 11 10.50 -12.39 -7.14
N VAL A 12 9.83 -11.40 -6.55
CA VAL A 12 9.48 -11.40 -5.12
C VAL A 12 8.24 -12.25 -4.91
N SER A 13 8.26 -13.18 -3.97
CA SER A 13 7.06 -13.91 -3.54
C SER A 13 6.14 -12.98 -2.74
N VAL A 14 4.85 -12.94 -3.09
CA VAL A 14 3.88 -12.03 -2.47
C VAL A 14 2.64 -12.80 -2.05
N ASP A 15 2.31 -12.70 -0.77
CA ASP A 15 1.04 -13.17 -0.21
C ASP A 15 0.11 -12.00 0.08
N ALA A 16 -1.17 -12.20 -0.21
CA ALA A 16 -2.24 -11.29 0.13
C ALA A 16 -3.28 -12.03 0.97
N ALA A 17 -3.52 -11.48 2.15
CA ALA A 17 -4.46 -12.00 3.14
C ALA A 17 -5.38 -10.90 3.65
N CYS A 18 -6.53 -11.29 4.21
CA CYS A 18 -7.52 -10.39 4.78
C CYS A 18 -8.11 -11.05 6.04
N PRO A 19 -8.24 -10.35 7.18
CA PRO A 19 -8.75 -10.95 8.41
C PRO A 19 -10.15 -11.55 8.20
N GLY A 20 -10.35 -12.77 8.71
CA GLY A 20 -11.59 -13.53 8.54
C GLY A 20 -11.76 -14.21 7.17
N LYS A 21 -10.75 -14.17 6.29
CA LYS A 21 -10.75 -14.83 4.98
C LYS A 21 -9.61 -15.81 4.79
N LYS A 22 -9.80 -16.73 3.85
CA LYS A 22 -8.89 -17.83 3.50
C LYS A 22 -8.31 -17.62 2.11
N SER A 23 -7.25 -18.37 1.79
CA SER A 23 -6.76 -18.46 0.41
C SER A 23 -7.89 -18.93 -0.53
N GLY A 24 -8.02 -18.29 -1.68
CA GLY A 24 -9.10 -18.49 -2.65
C GLY A 24 -10.30 -17.55 -2.46
N ASP A 25 -10.50 -16.95 -1.29
CA ASP A 25 -11.56 -15.96 -1.08
C ASP A 25 -11.26 -14.66 -1.86
N VAL A 26 -12.31 -13.89 -2.16
CA VAL A 26 -12.19 -12.64 -2.91
C VAL A 26 -12.50 -11.40 -2.07
N CYS A 27 -11.79 -10.31 -2.31
CA CYS A 27 -12.08 -8.98 -1.77
C CYS A 27 -12.57 -8.05 -2.90
N PRO A 28 -13.77 -7.43 -2.78
CA PRO A 28 -14.14 -6.38 -3.71
C PRO A 28 -13.20 -5.19 -3.55
N THR A 29 -12.82 -4.56 -4.66
CA THR A 29 -11.98 -3.35 -4.65
C THR A 29 -12.79 -2.10 -5.00
N ALA A 30 -12.23 -0.93 -4.67
CA ALA A 30 -12.80 0.37 -5.00
C ALA A 30 -11.91 1.08 -6.02
N VAL A 31 -12.54 1.77 -6.98
CA VAL A 31 -11.89 2.69 -7.90
C VAL A 31 -12.16 4.10 -7.40
N HIS A 32 -11.11 4.77 -6.94
CA HIS A 32 -11.16 6.17 -6.52
C HIS A 32 -10.65 7.07 -7.64
N GLN A 33 -11.49 8.00 -8.09
CA GLN A 33 -11.15 8.90 -9.18
C GLN A 33 -11.56 10.34 -8.87
N SER A 34 -10.65 11.28 -9.07
CA SER A 34 -10.97 12.70 -9.03
C SER A 34 -11.82 13.08 -10.25
N THR A 35 -12.98 13.67 -10.00
CA THR A 35 -13.98 14.02 -11.02
C THR A 35 -14.30 15.52 -11.02
N GLY A 36 -13.41 16.35 -10.46
CA GLY A 36 -13.60 17.80 -10.33
C GLY A 36 -14.48 18.22 -9.15
N HIS A 37 -14.95 17.28 -8.34
CA HIS A 37 -15.60 17.56 -7.05
C HIS A 37 -14.55 17.85 -5.95
N GLN A 38 -15.03 18.29 -4.78
CA GLN A 38 -14.17 18.55 -3.61
C GLN A 38 -13.43 17.30 -3.10
N THR A 39 -13.87 16.10 -3.50
CA THR A 39 -13.24 14.81 -3.17
C THR A 39 -13.39 13.84 -4.35
N TYR A 40 -12.80 12.65 -4.23
CA TYR A 40 -12.89 11.59 -5.23
C TYR A 40 -14.31 10.98 -5.30
N SER A 41 -14.65 10.46 -6.47
CA SER A 41 -15.75 9.52 -6.67
C SER A 41 -15.29 8.08 -6.43
N GLU A 42 -16.21 7.22 -5.98
CA GLU A 42 -15.96 5.79 -5.77
C GLU A 42 -16.89 4.96 -6.67
N THR A 43 -16.31 4.02 -7.41
CA THR A 43 -17.05 2.93 -8.08
C THR A 43 -16.45 1.58 -7.69
N ARG A 44 -17.20 0.51 -7.93
CA ARG A 44 -16.70 -0.85 -7.68
C ARG A 44 -15.66 -1.22 -8.73
N GLY A 45 -14.51 -1.69 -8.26
CA GLY A 45 -13.47 -2.30 -9.08
C GLY A 45 -13.55 -3.82 -9.10
N HIS A 46 -12.43 -4.44 -9.45
CA HIS A 46 -12.29 -5.89 -9.57
C HIS A 46 -12.42 -6.61 -8.23
N ASN A 47 -12.83 -7.88 -8.29
CA ASN A 47 -12.62 -8.78 -7.18
C ASN A 47 -11.14 -9.18 -7.16
N PHE A 48 -10.50 -9.05 -6.01
CA PHE A 48 -9.11 -9.42 -5.80
C PHE A 48 -9.06 -10.75 -5.03
N ALA A 49 -8.57 -11.81 -5.67
CA ALA A 49 -8.41 -13.11 -5.05
C ALA A 49 -7.23 -13.11 -4.08
N LEU A 50 -7.47 -13.61 -2.87
CA LEU A 50 -6.45 -13.82 -1.84
C LEU A 50 -5.72 -15.13 -2.11
N ASN A 51 -4.40 -15.15 -1.94
CA ASN A 51 -3.60 -16.37 -2.08
C ASN A 51 -3.07 -16.90 -0.74
N ALA A 52 -3.37 -16.22 0.38
CA ALA A 52 -3.00 -16.66 1.72
C ALA A 52 -4.15 -16.49 2.73
N THR A 53 -4.18 -17.38 3.73
CA THR A 53 -5.14 -17.33 4.84
C THR A 53 -4.58 -16.46 5.97
N PHE A 54 -5.34 -15.46 6.43
CA PHE A 54 -4.82 -14.48 7.39
C PHE A 54 -4.40 -15.10 8.74
N ASP A 55 -5.19 -16.05 9.24
CA ASP A 55 -4.92 -16.70 10.54
C ASP A 55 -3.69 -17.63 10.52
N GLU A 56 -3.15 -17.92 9.33
CA GLU A 56 -1.97 -18.78 9.12
C GLU A 56 -0.69 -17.97 8.86
N ILE A 57 -0.79 -16.63 8.85
CA ILE A 57 0.33 -15.72 8.58
C ILE A 57 1.32 -15.73 9.75
N ASP A 58 2.56 -16.13 9.45
CA ASP A 58 3.71 -15.98 10.33
C ASP A 58 4.57 -14.78 9.87
N PRO A 59 4.54 -13.62 10.56
CA PRO A 59 5.28 -12.43 10.14
C PRO A 59 6.81 -12.63 10.13
N THR A 60 7.33 -13.67 10.77
CA THR A 60 8.77 -13.95 10.74
C THR A 60 9.24 -14.41 9.36
N LYS A 61 8.36 -14.99 8.55
CA LYS A 61 8.64 -15.51 7.19
C LYS A 61 8.62 -14.47 6.08
N TYR A 62 8.21 -13.24 6.37
CA TYR A 62 8.10 -12.16 5.37
C TYR A 62 9.19 -11.13 5.54
N ASP A 63 9.81 -10.66 4.46
CA ASP A 63 10.87 -9.63 4.53
C ASP A 63 10.34 -8.20 4.62
N GLY A 64 9.06 -7.99 4.26
CA GLY A 64 8.40 -6.69 4.36
C GLY A 64 6.88 -6.79 4.28
N LEU A 65 6.23 -5.65 4.53
CA LEU A 65 4.77 -5.50 4.55
C LEU A 65 4.35 -4.37 3.60
N VAL A 66 3.32 -4.61 2.80
CA VAL A 66 2.66 -3.57 1.98
C VAL A 66 1.24 -3.37 2.47
N ILE A 67 0.85 -2.12 2.74
CA ILE A 67 -0.48 -1.73 3.19
C ILE A 67 -1.15 -0.86 2.11
N PRO A 68 -2.09 -1.42 1.32
CA PRO A 68 -2.84 -0.66 0.33
C PRO A 68 -3.76 0.41 0.95
N GLY A 69 -4.12 1.39 0.14
CA GLY A 69 -5.13 2.40 0.48
C GLY A 69 -6.56 1.95 0.19
N GLY A 70 -7.40 2.92 -0.20
CA GLY A 70 -8.84 2.72 -0.37
C GLY A 70 -9.58 2.85 0.96
N ARG A 71 -10.76 2.23 1.06
CA ARG A 71 -11.58 2.25 2.29
C ARG A 71 -11.25 1.13 3.28
N ALA A 72 -10.48 0.13 2.85
CA ALA A 72 -10.11 -1.00 3.71
C ALA A 72 -9.36 -0.60 4.99
N PRO A 73 -8.40 0.34 4.93
CA PRO A 73 -7.68 0.78 6.12
C PRO A 73 -8.54 1.31 7.25
N GLU A 74 -9.69 1.94 6.96
CA GLU A 74 -10.58 2.48 7.99
C GLU A 74 -11.10 1.40 8.95
N TYR A 75 -11.57 0.27 8.41
CA TYR A 75 -12.07 -0.83 9.25
C TYR A 75 -10.96 -1.78 9.71
N LEU A 76 -9.89 -1.94 8.93
CA LEU A 76 -8.74 -2.77 9.33
C LEU A 76 -7.96 -2.14 10.50
N ALA A 77 -7.96 -0.80 10.62
CA ALA A 77 -7.36 -0.10 11.74
C ALA A 77 -8.08 -0.36 13.09
N MET A 78 -9.29 -0.92 13.06
CA MET A 78 -10.05 -1.32 14.26
C MET A 78 -9.91 -2.81 14.59
N ASN A 79 -9.14 -3.57 13.81
CA ASN A 79 -8.98 -5.00 14.01
C ASN A 79 -7.69 -5.30 14.79
N ASP A 80 -7.80 -5.79 16.02
CA ASP A 80 -6.65 -6.03 16.90
C ASP A 80 -5.61 -6.97 16.29
N SER A 81 -6.02 -8.02 15.58
CA SER A 81 -5.09 -8.96 14.92
C SER A 81 -4.28 -8.27 13.81
N VAL A 82 -4.87 -7.32 13.08
CA VAL A 82 -4.16 -6.50 12.07
C VAL A 82 -3.19 -5.55 12.77
N ILE A 83 -3.62 -4.88 13.83
CA ILE A 83 -2.78 -3.96 14.59
C ILE A 83 -1.56 -4.68 15.18
N ASP A 84 -1.77 -5.86 15.75
CA ASP A 84 -0.70 -6.68 16.30
C ASP A 84 0.27 -7.17 15.23
N LEU A 85 -0.23 -7.55 14.04
CA LEU A 85 0.61 -7.91 12.91
C LEU A 85 1.52 -6.74 12.50
N VAL A 86 0.96 -5.54 12.35
CA VAL A 86 1.71 -4.33 11.98
C VAL A 86 2.75 -3.97 13.03
N ARG A 87 2.41 -4.08 14.32
CA ARG A 87 3.37 -3.89 15.41
C ARG A 87 4.53 -4.90 15.34
N LYS A 88 4.26 -6.18 15.05
CA LYS A 88 5.31 -7.21 14.88
C LYS A 88 6.26 -6.87 13.72
N PHE A 89 5.74 -6.41 12.59
CA PHE A 89 6.58 -5.93 11.47
C PHE A 89 7.40 -4.70 11.88
N SER A 90 6.80 -3.73 12.57
CA SER A 90 7.50 -2.51 12.98
C SER A 90 8.60 -2.78 14.00
N ASN A 91 8.31 -3.58 15.03
CA ASN A 91 9.25 -3.94 16.10
C ASN A 91 10.42 -4.80 15.60
N SER A 92 10.24 -5.57 14.54
CA SER A 92 11.32 -6.34 13.92
C SER A 92 12.21 -5.49 13.00
N GLY A 93 11.89 -4.21 12.79
CA GLY A 93 12.64 -3.32 11.90
C GLY A 93 12.49 -3.65 10.41
N LYS A 94 11.59 -4.59 10.06
CA LYS A 94 11.31 -4.97 8.67
C LYS A 94 10.65 -3.81 7.92
N THR A 95 10.84 -3.79 6.61
CA THR A 95 10.33 -2.70 5.77
C THR A 95 8.80 -2.72 5.71
N ILE A 96 8.16 -1.58 5.99
CA ILE A 96 6.72 -1.38 5.84
C ILE A 96 6.49 -0.29 4.79
N ALA A 97 5.72 -0.61 3.76
CA ALA A 97 5.32 0.34 2.72
C ALA A 97 3.80 0.55 2.76
N SER A 98 3.35 1.76 3.07
CA SER A 98 1.92 2.11 3.18
C SER A 98 1.54 3.24 2.23
N ILE A 99 0.35 3.17 1.63
CA ILE A 99 -0.06 4.17 0.63
C ILE A 99 -1.50 4.67 0.85
N CYS A 100 -1.72 5.95 0.52
CA CYS A 100 -3.03 6.61 0.56
C CYS A 100 -3.65 6.58 1.97
N HIS A 101 -4.69 5.77 2.22
CA HIS A 101 -5.32 5.63 3.53
C HIS A 101 -4.68 4.52 4.39
N GLY A 102 -3.76 3.72 3.85
CA GLY A 102 -3.12 2.61 4.59
C GLY A 102 -2.47 3.08 5.91
N GLN A 103 -2.03 4.33 5.94
CA GLN A 103 -1.37 4.97 7.06
C GLN A 103 -2.30 5.13 8.29
N LEU A 104 -3.62 5.01 8.13
CA LEU A 104 -4.56 4.92 9.26
C LEU A 104 -4.25 3.70 10.14
N ILE A 105 -3.87 2.57 9.54
CA ILE A 105 -3.46 1.37 10.28
C ILE A 105 -2.14 1.63 11.02
N LEU A 106 -1.19 2.33 10.39
CA LEU A 106 0.07 2.67 11.05
C LEU A 106 -0.14 3.62 12.25
N ALA A 107 -1.06 4.57 12.13
CA ALA A 107 -1.45 5.46 13.21
C ALA A 107 -2.11 4.69 14.35
N ALA A 108 -3.08 3.81 14.05
CA ALA A 108 -3.75 2.98 15.05
C ALA A 108 -2.79 1.99 15.74
N ALA A 109 -1.76 1.52 15.04
CA ALA A 109 -0.72 0.68 15.60
C ALA A 109 0.31 1.43 16.48
N ASP A 110 0.24 2.76 16.53
CA ASP A 110 1.18 3.65 17.22
C ASP A 110 2.64 3.49 16.73
N VAL A 111 2.82 3.20 15.44
CA VAL A 111 4.16 2.97 14.84
C VAL A 111 4.73 4.17 14.10
N VAL A 112 4.01 5.30 14.08
CA VAL A 112 4.38 6.52 13.36
C VAL A 112 4.91 7.64 14.26
N LYS A 113 4.92 7.44 15.58
CA LYS A 113 5.37 8.46 16.54
C LYS A 113 6.82 8.88 16.28
N GLY A 114 7.03 10.17 16.03
CA GLY A 114 8.33 10.76 15.68
C GLY A 114 8.82 10.43 14.27
N ARG A 115 8.05 9.69 13.46
CA ARG A 115 8.43 9.27 12.11
C ARG A 115 8.01 10.29 11.07
N LYS A 116 8.80 10.47 10.03
CA LYS A 116 8.42 11.29 8.87
C LYS A 116 7.54 10.47 7.94
N CYS A 117 6.35 10.96 7.62
CA CYS A 117 5.47 10.28 6.68
C CYS A 117 4.59 11.25 5.89
N THR A 118 4.19 10.82 4.69
CA THR A 118 3.11 11.41 3.91
C THR A 118 1.95 10.43 3.79
N ALA A 119 0.80 10.87 3.30
CA ALA A 119 -0.38 10.04 3.05
C ALA A 119 -1.35 10.77 2.11
N TYR A 120 -2.52 10.19 1.87
CA TYR A 120 -3.61 10.94 1.25
C TYR A 120 -3.98 12.14 2.15
N PRO A 121 -4.14 13.39 1.63
CA PRO A 121 -4.16 14.58 2.47
C PRO A 121 -5.18 14.59 3.63
N PRO A 122 -6.43 14.08 3.46
CA PRO A 122 -7.38 13.91 4.57
C PRO A 122 -6.92 13.05 5.75
N VAL A 123 -5.87 12.22 5.59
CA VAL A 123 -5.29 11.40 6.66
C VAL A 123 -4.35 12.21 7.56
N LYS A 124 -3.91 13.40 7.12
CA LYS A 124 -2.99 14.30 7.85
C LYS A 124 -3.35 14.51 9.33
N PRO A 125 -4.60 14.85 9.70
CA PRO A 125 -4.93 15.12 11.10
C PRO A 125 -4.70 13.92 12.00
N VAL A 126 -5.03 12.71 11.52
CA VAL A 126 -4.85 11.46 12.26
C VAL A 126 -3.36 11.17 12.48
N LEU A 127 -2.52 11.35 11.46
CA LEU A 127 -1.08 11.13 11.57
C LEU A 127 -0.40 12.12 12.51
N ILE A 128 -0.78 13.41 12.44
CA ILE A 128 -0.28 14.42 13.38
C ILE A 128 -0.70 14.08 14.81
N ALA A 129 -1.97 13.67 15.02
CA ALA A 129 -2.46 13.26 16.34
C ALA A 129 -1.73 12.02 16.88
N ALA A 130 -1.33 11.09 16.01
CA ALA A 130 -0.50 9.93 16.35
C ALA A 130 1.00 10.28 16.54
N GLY A 131 1.37 11.57 16.50
CA GLY A 131 2.73 12.04 16.77
C GLY A 131 3.69 11.92 15.58
N ALA A 132 3.18 11.73 14.36
CA ALA A 132 4.02 11.70 13.17
C ALA A 132 4.50 13.10 12.76
N SER A 133 5.71 13.17 12.20
CA SER A 133 6.24 14.36 11.52
C SER A 133 5.68 14.41 10.09
N TRP A 134 4.53 15.07 9.93
CA TRP A 134 3.83 15.15 8.65
C TRP A 134 4.67 15.85 7.57
N ILE A 135 4.78 15.20 6.41
CA ILE A 135 5.37 15.77 5.20
C ILE A 135 4.25 16.03 4.19
N GLU A 136 4.04 17.30 3.87
CA GLU A 136 3.04 17.72 2.88
C GLU A 136 3.41 17.15 1.50
N PRO A 137 2.50 16.39 0.84
CA PRO A 137 2.79 15.87 -0.49
C PRO A 137 2.78 17.01 -1.51
N GLU A 138 3.94 17.38 -2.04
CA GLU A 138 4.08 18.41 -3.10
C GLU A 138 3.28 18.04 -4.36
N THR A 139 3.14 16.74 -4.63
CA THR A 139 2.30 16.18 -5.68
C THR A 139 1.60 14.92 -5.16
N MET A 140 0.55 14.46 -5.85
CA MET A 140 -0.11 13.20 -5.49
C MET A 140 0.77 11.96 -5.72
N ALA A 141 1.88 12.11 -6.46
CA ALA A 141 2.89 11.07 -6.64
C ALA A 141 3.94 11.02 -5.51
N ALA A 142 3.91 11.97 -4.56
CA ALA A 142 4.93 12.07 -3.53
C ALA A 142 5.03 10.81 -2.66
N CYS A 143 6.28 10.40 -2.40
CA CYS A 143 6.64 9.34 -1.48
C CYS A 143 7.65 9.85 -0.44
N VAL A 144 7.61 9.29 0.77
CA VAL A 144 8.52 9.62 1.87
C VAL A 144 9.10 8.34 2.45
N VAL A 145 10.41 8.35 2.68
CA VAL A 145 11.12 7.28 3.38
C VAL A 145 11.68 7.82 4.68
N ASP A 146 11.43 7.08 5.76
CA ASP A 146 12.06 7.31 7.05
C ASP A 146 12.42 5.96 7.66
N GLY A 147 13.72 5.62 7.67
CA GLY A 147 14.19 4.29 8.08
C GLY A 147 13.50 3.16 7.30
N ASN A 148 12.84 2.26 8.04
CA ASN A 148 12.11 1.11 7.48
C ASN A 148 10.66 1.43 7.07
N ILE A 149 10.17 2.67 7.22
CA ILE A 149 8.80 3.05 6.83
C ILE A 149 8.85 3.85 5.53
N ILE A 150 8.11 3.37 4.54
CA ILE A 150 7.91 4.01 3.25
C ILE A 150 6.43 4.39 3.14
N THR A 151 6.16 5.64 2.79
CA THR A 151 4.78 6.13 2.65
C THR A 151 4.56 6.81 1.32
N GLY A 152 3.41 6.59 0.70
CA GLY A 152 3.00 7.27 -0.54
C GLY A 152 1.63 7.96 -0.41
N ALA A 153 1.44 9.06 -1.13
CA ALA A 153 0.21 9.84 -1.07
C ALA A 153 -0.94 9.21 -1.86
N THR A 154 -0.75 8.90 -3.15
CA THR A 154 -1.77 8.21 -3.98
C THR A 154 -1.13 7.17 -4.89
N TYR A 155 -1.96 6.45 -5.66
CA TYR A 155 -1.51 5.47 -6.65
C TYR A 155 -0.63 6.07 -7.77
N GLU A 156 -0.64 7.40 -7.96
CA GLU A 156 0.25 8.08 -8.91
C GLU A 156 1.73 7.90 -8.50
N GLY A 157 1.99 7.70 -7.21
CA GLY A 157 3.33 7.46 -6.66
C GLY A 157 3.80 6.02 -6.77
N HIS A 158 3.01 5.09 -7.33
CA HIS A 158 3.38 3.67 -7.43
C HIS A 158 4.79 3.43 -8.00
N PRO A 159 5.26 4.12 -9.07
CA PRO A 159 6.59 3.89 -9.62
C PRO A 159 7.71 4.12 -8.58
N GLU A 160 7.64 5.22 -7.84
CA GLU A 160 8.61 5.52 -6.80
C GLU A 160 8.41 4.64 -5.56
N PHE A 161 7.17 4.49 -5.10
CA PHE A 161 6.80 3.65 -3.96
C PHE A 161 7.34 2.22 -4.09
N ILE A 162 7.15 1.58 -5.25
CA ILE A 162 7.63 0.21 -5.51
C ILE A 162 9.15 0.18 -5.60
N ARG A 163 9.77 1.15 -6.27
CA ARG A 163 11.23 1.25 -6.37
C ARG A 163 11.90 1.39 -5.00
N LEU A 164 11.34 2.24 -4.14
CA LEU A 164 11.82 2.44 -2.77
C LEU A 164 11.67 1.17 -1.94
N PHE A 165 10.53 0.47 -2.07
CA PHE A 165 10.31 -0.78 -1.36
C PHE A 165 11.28 -1.87 -1.80
N LEU A 166 11.48 -2.07 -3.11
CA LEU A 166 12.49 -3.00 -3.64
C LEU A 166 13.89 -2.68 -3.14
N LYS A 167 14.28 -1.40 -3.17
CA LYS A 167 15.58 -0.96 -2.64
C LYS A 167 15.72 -1.29 -1.15
N ALA A 168 14.67 -1.07 -0.36
CA ALA A 168 14.65 -1.37 1.06
C ALA A 168 14.69 -2.89 1.37
N LEU A 169 14.27 -3.73 0.42
CA LEU A 169 14.45 -5.19 0.47
C LEU A 169 15.84 -5.64 -0.02
N GLY A 170 16.75 -4.71 -0.35
CA GLY A 170 18.08 -5.02 -0.89
C GLY A 170 18.11 -5.29 -2.39
N GLY A 171 16.99 -5.09 -3.10
CA GLY A 171 16.90 -5.25 -4.54
C GLY A 171 17.69 -4.18 -5.29
N THR A 172 18.35 -4.60 -6.37
CA THR A 172 19.06 -3.70 -7.30
C THR A 172 18.45 -3.81 -8.69
N ILE A 173 18.06 -2.67 -9.26
CA ILE A 173 17.53 -2.57 -10.63
C ILE A 173 18.66 -2.07 -11.52
N THR A 174 19.03 -2.85 -12.55
CA THR A 174 20.05 -2.49 -13.53
C THR A 174 19.46 -2.41 -14.94
N GLY A 175 20.12 -1.69 -15.84
CA GLY A 175 19.70 -1.58 -17.24
C GLY A 175 18.40 -0.81 -17.47
N SER A 176 17.93 -0.02 -16.48
CA SER A 176 16.66 0.72 -16.51
C SER A 176 16.64 1.95 -17.43
N ASP A 177 17.79 2.35 -17.97
CA ASP A 177 17.89 3.43 -18.95
C ASP A 177 17.41 2.93 -20.33
N LYS A 178 16.08 2.85 -20.44
CA LYS A 178 15.34 2.35 -21.60
C LYS A 178 14.10 3.21 -21.78
N ARG A 179 13.67 3.36 -23.03
CA ARG A 179 12.43 4.06 -23.37
C ARG A 179 11.44 3.06 -23.93
N ILE A 180 10.24 3.04 -23.37
CA ILE A 180 9.15 2.14 -23.77
C ILE A 180 8.00 3.02 -24.29
N LEU A 181 7.48 2.70 -25.47
CA LEU A 181 6.27 3.30 -26.02
C LEU A 181 5.08 2.40 -25.66
N PHE A 182 4.09 2.95 -24.95
CA PHE A 182 2.83 2.27 -24.66
C PHE A 182 1.73 2.86 -25.55
N LEU A 183 1.21 2.07 -26.49
CA LEU A 183 0.15 2.51 -27.41
C LEU A 183 -1.22 2.33 -26.74
N CYS A 184 -1.89 3.43 -26.43
CA CYS A 184 -3.20 3.44 -25.80
C CYS A 184 -4.33 3.79 -26.79
N GLY A 185 -5.56 3.41 -26.44
CA GLY A 185 -6.79 3.81 -27.13
C GLY A 185 -7.94 4.00 -26.12
N VAL A 186 -9.05 4.60 -26.54
CA VAL A 186 -10.25 4.71 -25.70
C VAL A 186 -10.72 3.29 -25.33
N SER A 187 -11.15 3.10 -24.07
CA SER A 187 -11.58 1.81 -23.53
C SER A 187 -10.49 0.72 -23.49
N PHE A 188 -9.21 1.08 -23.52
CA PHE A 188 -8.14 0.11 -23.26
C PHE A 188 -8.31 -0.50 -21.86
N CYS A 189 -8.03 -1.80 -21.73
CA CYS A 189 -8.17 -2.49 -20.46
C CYS A 189 -7.10 -2.00 -19.47
N PHE A 190 -7.54 -1.32 -18.42
CA PHE A 190 -6.73 -1.11 -17.22
C PHE A 190 -7.14 -2.19 -16.21
N GLN A 191 -6.51 -3.37 -16.34
CA GLN A 191 -6.85 -4.66 -15.73
C GLN A 191 -8.07 -4.68 -14.81
N ASN A 192 -9.23 -4.82 -15.47
CA ASN A 192 -10.20 -5.88 -15.20
C ASN A 192 -9.54 -7.23 -15.49
N LEU A 193 -9.32 -8.05 -14.47
CA LEU A 193 -9.31 -9.50 -14.64
C LEU A 193 -10.63 -10.01 -14.07
N LEU A 194 -11.61 -10.05 -14.98
CA LEU A 194 -12.90 -10.67 -14.79
C LEU A 194 -12.71 -12.20 -14.78
N GLU A 195 -13.15 -12.82 -13.70
CA GLU A 195 -14.14 -13.90 -13.81
C GLU A 195 -15.42 -13.43 -13.09
#